data_AF-A0A3M9ZRC6-F1
#
_entry.id   AF-A0A3M9ZRC6-F1
#
_cell.length_a   1.000
_cell.length_b   1.000
_cell.length_c   1.000
_cell.angle_alpha   90.00
_cell.angle_beta   90.00
_cell.angle_gamma   90.00
#
_symmetry.space_group_name_H-M   'P 1'
#
loop_
_entity.id
_entity.type
_entity.pdbx_description
1 polymer ?
#
loop_
_entity_poly.entity_id
_entity_poly.type
_entity_poly.pdbx_seq_one_letter_code
_entity_poly.pdbx_strand_id
1 'polypeptide(L)'
;TFVENIQKVITHLEKGQYGICADLASDMTRFSCLLGQKDWVFVCEVLESVFYSMDTLHDKYDIPDELAKSAHSKLVQATNDVLHAIVHGGNDEIFHHLRQLRFDTTDLQLKAWTTMPEARG
;
A
#
# COMPACT_ATOMS: atom_id res chain seq x y z
N THR A 1 -17.86 6.42 -3.10
CA THR A 1 -17.97 5.41 -2.02
C THR A 1 -16.58 4.95 -1.59
N PHE A 2 -16.42 4.20 -0.48
CA PHE A 2 -15.10 3.69 -0.05
C PHE A 2 -14.45 2.79 -1.12
N VAL A 3 -15.25 1.91 -1.73
CA VAL A 3 -14.88 1.04 -2.86
C VAL A 3 -14.32 1.85 -4.03
N GLU A 4 -15.01 2.92 -4.45
CA GLU A 4 -14.52 3.79 -5.54
C GLU A 4 -13.17 4.45 -5.21
N ASN A 5 -12.93 4.80 -3.95
CA ASN A 5 -11.65 5.38 -3.56
C ASN A 5 -10.53 4.35 -3.60
N ILE A 6 -10.76 3.11 -3.16
CA ILE A 6 -9.78 2.01 -3.31
C ILE A 6 -9.52 1.71 -4.80
N GLN A 7 -10.55 1.72 -5.65
CA GLN A 7 -10.37 1.56 -7.11
C GLN A 7 -9.51 2.67 -7.72
N LYS A 8 -9.68 3.92 -7.28
CA LYS A 8 -8.80 5.04 -7.68
C LYS A 8 -7.37 4.81 -7.22
N VAL A 9 -7.17 4.37 -5.97
CA VAL A 9 -5.85 4.00 -5.45
C VAL A 9 -5.19 2.96 -6.34
N ILE A 10 -5.91 1.90 -6.73
CA ILE A 10 -5.40 0.84 -7.63
C ILE A 10 -5.01 1.41 -8.99
N THR A 11 -5.85 2.27 -9.57
CA THR A 11 -5.57 2.90 -10.88
C THR A 11 -4.30 3.75 -10.88
N HIS A 12 -4.02 4.45 -9.77
CA HIS A 12 -2.78 5.21 -9.59
C HIS A 12 -1.61 4.27 -9.28
N LEU A 13 -1.85 3.23 -8.49
CA LEU A 13 -0.86 2.24 -8.13
C LEU A 13 -0.31 1.56 -9.38
N GLU A 14 -1.16 1.06 -10.29
CA GLU A 14 -0.78 0.45 -11.58
C GLU A 14 0.14 1.32 -12.45
N LYS A 15 0.16 2.64 -12.21
CA LYS A 15 1.04 3.61 -12.90
C LYS A 15 2.33 3.91 -12.13
N GLY A 16 2.58 3.21 -11.02
CA GLY A 16 3.69 3.45 -10.10
C GLY A 16 3.59 4.73 -9.28
N GLN A 17 2.40 5.33 -9.15
CA GLN A 17 2.23 6.64 -8.51
C GLN A 17 2.02 6.53 -6.99
N TYR A 18 3.02 6.02 -6.28
CA TYR A 18 2.93 5.68 -4.84
C TYR A 18 2.58 6.89 -3.96
N GLY A 19 3.20 8.06 -4.18
CA GLY A 19 2.86 9.29 -3.45
C GLY A 19 1.38 9.68 -3.58
N ILE A 20 0.79 9.56 -4.78
CA ILE A 20 -0.64 9.82 -4.99
C ILE A 20 -1.50 8.79 -4.24
N CYS A 21 -1.10 7.51 -4.24
CA CYS A 21 -1.79 6.48 -3.48
C CYS A 21 -1.74 6.76 -1.97
N ALA A 22 -0.61 7.24 -1.45
CA ALA A 22 -0.45 7.62 -0.05
C ALA A 22 -1.35 8.80 0.33
N ASP A 23 -1.39 9.86 -0.49
CA ASP A 23 -2.26 11.02 -0.28
C ASP A 23 -3.74 10.63 -0.26
N LEU A 24 -4.17 9.81 -1.24
CA LEU A 24 -5.54 9.31 -1.30
C LEU A 24 -5.90 8.47 -0.06
N ALA A 25 -5.00 7.60 0.38
CA ALA A 25 -5.20 6.79 1.59
C ALA A 25 -5.29 7.68 2.85
N SER A 26 -4.43 8.70 2.96
CA SER A 26 -4.45 9.67 4.05
C SER A 26 -5.77 10.45 4.11
N ASP A 27 -6.27 10.90 2.96
CA ASP A 27 -7.57 11.57 2.87
C ASP A 27 -8.71 10.64 3.27
N MET A 28 -8.68 9.37 2.85
CA MET A 28 -9.65 8.36 3.28
C MET A 28 -9.59 8.15 4.81
N THR A 29 -8.40 8.07 5.41
CA THR A 29 -8.22 7.99 6.87
C THR A 29 -8.92 9.16 7.55
N ARG A 30 -8.68 10.39 7.09
CA ARG A 30 -9.31 11.61 7.64
C ARG A 30 -10.83 11.57 7.55
N PHE A 31 -11.38 11.20 6.38
CA PHE A 31 -12.82 11.09 6.21
C PHE A 31 -13.43 9.99 7.09
N SER A 32 -12.80 8.82 7.19
CA SER A 32 -13.27 7.74 8.06
C SER A 32 -13.23 8.12 9.54
N CYS A 33 -12.23 8.89 9.97
CA CYS A 33 -12.18 9.48 11.31
C CYS A 33 -13.37 10.41 11.57
N LEU A 34 -13.66 11.33 10.66
CA LEU A 34 -14.79 12.27 10.77
C LEU A 34 -16.14 11.56 10.81
N LEU A 35 -16.26 10.42 10.14
CA LEU A 35 -17.48 9.60 10.10
C LEU A 35 -17.55 8.56 11.22
N GLY A 36 -16.55 8.47 12.10
CA GLY A 36 -16.51 7.51 13.21
C GLY A 36 -16.32 6.05 12.78
N GLN A 37 -15.78 5.80 11.59
CA GLN A 37 -15.67 4.47 11.00
C GLN A 37 -14.33 3.81 11.31
N LYS A 38 -14.18 3.27 12.53
CA LYS A 38 -12.91 2.75 13.06
C LYS A 38 -12.24 1.68 12.20
N ASP A 39 -13.00 0.74 11.65
CA ASP A 39 -12.44 -0.33 10.81
C ASP A 39 -11.83 0.25 9.53
N TRP A 40 -12.47 1.25 8.93
CA TRP A 40 -11.97 1.92 7.73
C TRP A 40 -10.75 2.80 8.00
N VAL A 41 -10.68 3.45 9.17
CA VAL A 41 -9.46 4.15 9.61
C VAL A 41 -8.26 3.19 9.59
N PHE A 42 -8.41 2.00 10.17
CA PHE A 42 -7.34 1.01 10.20
C PHE A 42 -6.92 0.55 8.79
N VAL A 43 -7.89 0.26 7.91
CA VAL A 43 -7.60 -0.12 6.51
C VAL A 43 -6.79 0.98 5.82
N CYS A 44 -7.21 2.23 5.95
CA CYS A 44 -6.56 3.36 5.29
C CYS A 44 -5.16 3.65 5.85
N GLU A 45 -4.97 3.59 7.16
CA GLU A 45 -3.65 3.78 7.79
C GLU A 45 -2.64 2.71 7.33
N VAL A 46 -3.09 1.47 7.15
CA VAL A 46 -2.22 0.40 6.62
C VAL A 46 -1.83 0.70 5.17
N LEU A 47 -2.79 1.07 4.33
CA LEU A 47 -2.53 1.42 2.93
C LEU A 47 -1.61 2.64 2.80
N GLU A 48 -1.89 3.71 3.55
CA GLU A 48 -1.07 4.93 3.61
C GLU A 48 0.38 4.59 3.99
N SER A 49 0.59 3.81 5.05
CA SER A 49 1.93 3.40 5.49
C SER A 49 2.67 2.59 4.43
N VAL A 50 1.98 1.71 3.72
CA VAL A 50 2.54 0.89 2.63
C VAL A 50 2.96 1.79 1.46
N PHE A 51 2.08 2.67 1.00
CA PHE A 51 2.37 3.53 -0.15
C PHE A 51 3.46 4.56 0.17
N TYR A 52 3.44 5.15 1.36
CA TYR A 52 4.50 6.07 1.80
C TYR A 52 5.87 5.38 1.86
N SER A 53 5.90 4.12 2.30
CA SER A 53 7.13 3.31 2.31
C SER A 53 7.64 3.03 0.90
N MET A 54 6.75 2.69 -0.03
CA MET A 54 7.10 2.44 -1.43
C MET A 54 7.57 3.70 -2.15
N ASP A 55 6.91 4.83 -1.90
CA ASP A 55 7.27 6.14 -2.45
C ASP A 55 8.68 6.55 -2.00
N THR A 56 8.93 6.47 -0.69
CA THR A 56 10.27 6.72 -0.12
C THR A 56 11.32 5.78 -0.73
N LEU A 57 10.96 4.50 -0.90
CA LEU A 57 11.88 3.52 -1.46
C LEU A 57 12.23 3.83 -2.92
N HIS A 58 11.22 4.16 -3.72
CA HIS A 58 11.34 4.44 -5.13
C HIS A 58 12.07 5.76 -5.41
N ASP A 59 11.80 6.80 -4.62
CA ASP A 59 12.37 8.12 -4.85
C ASP A 59 13.79 8.29 -4.29
N LYS A 60 14.11 7.59 -3.19
CA LYS A 60 15.40 7.77 -2.50
C LYS A 60 16.43 6.70 -2.82
N TYR A 61 16.03 5.54 -3.30
CA TYR A 61 16.94 4.43 -3.54
C TYR A 61 16.86 3.96 -4.98
N ASP A 62 18.01 3.69 -5.57
CA ASP A 62 18.13 3.14 -6.92
C ASP A 62 17.86 1.62 -6.89
N ILE A 63 16.61 1.26 -6.60
CA ILE A 63 16.21 -0.14 -6.46
C ILE A 63 16.37 -0.84 -7.82
N PRO A 64 17.02 -2.02 -7.87
CA PRO A 64 17.11 -2.79 -9.11
C PRO A 64 15.73 -3.00 -9.75
N ASP A 65 15.65 -2.72 -11.06
CA ASP A 65 14.42 -2.79 -11.86
C ASP A 65 13.61 -4.09 -11.64
N GLU A 66 14.29 -5.23 -11.51
CA GLU A 66 13.64 -6.53 -11.27
C GLU A 66 12.95 -6.59 -9.91
N LEU A 67 13.59 -6.07 -8.86
CA LEU A 67 13.01 -5.99 -7.51
C LEU A 67 11.87 -4.99 -7.47
N ALA A 68 12.03 -3.83 -8.11
CA ALA A 68 11.01 -2.80 -8.21
C ALA A 68 9.76 -3.32 -8.95
N LYS A 69 9.93 -3.97 -10.11
CA LYS A 69 8.81 -4.55 -10.88
C LYS A 69 8.11 -5.68 -10.13
N SER A 70 8.88 -6.57 -9.49
CA SER A 70 8.30 -7.67 -8.71
C SER A 70 7.48 -7.15 -7.53
N ALA A 71 8.02 -6.18 -6.78
CA ALA A 71 7.30 -5.57 -5.67
C ALA A 71 6.06 -4.81 -6.13
N HIS A 72 6.18 -4.04 -7.21
CA HIS A 72 5.09 -3.29 -7.79
C HIS A 72 3.90 -4.21 -8.15
N SER A 73 4.18 -5.30 -8.87
CA SER A 73 3.18 -6.30 -9.25
C SER A 73 2.49 -6.95 -8.04
N LYS A 74 3.26 -7.32 -7.00
CA LYS A 74 2.71 -7.85 -5.75
C LYS A 74 1.82 -6.85 -5.02
N LEU A 75 2.23 -5.57 -4.96
CA LEU A 75 1.46 -4.53 -4.30
C LEU A 75 0.12 -4.30 -5.01
N VAL A 76 0.14 -4.26 -6.35
CA VAL A 76 -1.08 -4.15 -7.17
C VAL A 76 -2.01 -5.32 -6.90
N GLN A 77 -1.50 -6.56 -6.93
CA GLN A 77 -2.31 -7.74 -6.68
C GLN A 77 -2.92 -7.72 -5.27
N ALA A 78 -2.11 -7.50 -4.24
CA ALA A 78 -2.58 -7.53 -2.87
C ALA A 78 -3.56 -6.38 -2.57
N THR A 79 -3.42 -5.22 -3.21
CA THR A 79 -4.42 -4.12 -3.10
C THR A 79 -5.74 -4.49 -3.80
N ASN A 80 -5.67 -5.16 -4.95
CA ASN A 80 -6.86 -5.73 -5.59
C ASN A 80 -7.54 -6.80 -4.72
N ASP A 81 -6.77 -7.62 -4.01
CA ASP A 81 -7.32 -8.62 -3.09
C ASP A 81 -8.02 -7.96 -1.88
N VAL A 82 -7.46 -6.86 -1.35
CA VAL A 82 -8.14 -6.03 -0.34
C VAL A 82 -9.47 -5.50 -0.87
N LEU A 83 -9.49 -4.96 -2.10
CA LEU A 83 -10.72 -4.49 -2.72
C LEU A 83 -11.75 -5.62 -2.87
N HIS A 84 -11.32 -6.78 -3.35
CA HIS A 84 -12.19 -7.95 -3.49
C HIS A 84 -12.76 -8.38 -2.14
N ALA A 85 -11.94 -8.44 -1.08
CA ALA A 85 -12.37 -8.78 0.28
C ALA A 85 -13.37 -7.75 0.83
N ILE A 86 -13.22 -6.46 0.52
CA ILE A 86 -14.18 -5.41 0.89
C ILE A 86 -15.55 -5.62 0.22
N VAL A 87 -15.57 -6.06 -1.04
CA VAL A 87 -16.81 -6.17 -1.82
C VAL A 87 -17.52 -7.51 -1.58
N HIS A 88 -16.75 -8.60 -1.47
CA HIS A 88 -17.28 -9.97 -1.52
C HIS A 88 -16.95 -10.80 -0.27
N GLY A 89 -15.95 -10.39 0.49
CA GLY A 89 -15.42 -11.13 1.62
C GLY A 89 -15.98 -10.66 2.97
N GLY A 90 -15.12 -10.74 3.97
CA GLY A 90 -15.36 -10.23 5.32
C GLY A 90 -14.10 -9.68 5.96
N ASN A 91 -14.24 -9.16 7.18
CA ASN A 91 -13.15 -8.49 7.89
C ASN A 91 -11.88 -9.36 8.01
N ASP A 92 -12.02 -10.68 8.19
CA ASP A 92 -10.88 -11.60 8.29
C ASP A 92 -10.03 -11.65 7.01
N GLU A 93 -10.67 -11.65 5.84
CA GLU A 93 -9.99 -11.62 4.54
C GLU A 93 -9.32 -10.25 4.33
N ILE A 94 -10.00 -9.15 4.69
CA ILE A 94 -9.42 -7.81 4.64
C ILE A 94 -8.13 -7.77 5.49
N PHE A 95 -8.19 -8.24 6.73
CA PHE A 95 -7.02 -8.27 7.62
C PHE A 95 -5.92 -9.21 7.14
N HIS A 96 -6.26 -10.31 6.46
CA HIS A 96 -5.27 -11.19 5.85
C HIS A 96 -4.49 -10.45 4.75
N HIS A 97 -5.18 -9.83 3.80
CA HIS A 97 -4.52 -9.13 2.68
C HIS A 97 -3.78 -7.86 3.13
N LEU A 98 -4.29 -7.12 4.12
CA LEU A 98 -3.56 -5.99 4.71
C LEU A 98 -2.26 -6.40 5.42
N ARG A 99 -2.26 -7.56 6.10
CA ARG A 99 -1.03 -8.12 6.68
C ARG A 99 -0.03 -8.50 5.61
N GLN A 100 -0.51 -9.10 4.51
CA GLN A 100 0.34 -9.48 3.38
C GLN A 100 0.99 -8.24 2.73
N LEU A 101 0.22 -7.17 2.50
CA LEU A 101 0.74 -5.89 2.00
C LEU A 101 1.88 -5.34 2.86
N ARG A 102 1.70 -5.30 4.19
CA ARG A 102 2.76 -4.86 5.11
C ARG A 102 3.98 -5.76 5.05
N PHE A 103 3.79 -7.08 5.02
CA PHE A 103 4.89 -8.03 4.95
C PHE A 103 5.71 -7.83 3.68
N ASP A 104 5.07 -7.79 2.50
CA ASP A 104 5.76 -7.63 1.22
C ASP A 104 6.51 -6.30 1.13
N THR A 105 5.91 -5.21 1.65
CA THR A 105 6.56 -3.90 1.69
C THR A 105 7.78 -3.89 2.61
N THR A 106 7.66 -4.52 3.78
CA THR A 106 8.77 -4.60 4.77
C THR A 106 9.90 -5.49 4.23
N ASP A 107 9.57 -6.62 3.59
CA ASP A 107 10.54 -7.51 2.95
C ASP A 107 11.31 -6.78 1.83
N LEU A 108 10.62 -5.94 1.04
CA LEU A 108 11.28 -5.10 0.06
C LEU A 108 12.21 -4.08 0.70
N GLN A 109 11.76 -3.38 1.76
CA GLN A 109 12.62 -2.45 2.51
C GLN A 109 13.88 -3.13 3.02
N LEU A 110 13.75 -4.34 3.57
CA LEU A 110 14.89 -5.13 4.05
C LEU A 110 15.82 -5.53 2.90
N LYS A 111 15.27 -5.95 1.75
CA LYS A 111 16.07 -6.27 0.55
C LYS A 111 16.82 -5.05 0.03
N ALA A 112 16.16 -3.90 -0.04
CA ALA A 112 16.79 -2.65 -0.43
C ALA A 112 17.92 -2.28 0.54
N TRP A 113 17.68 -2.36 1.85
CA TRP A 113 18.66 -2.05 2.90
C TRP A 113 19.88 -2.98 2.91
N THR A 114 19.67 -4.27 2.63
CA THR A 114 20.75 -5.26 2.59
C THR A 114 21.60 -5.12 1.33
N THR A 115 20.98 -4.79 0.19
CA THR A 115 21.66 -4.67 -1.12
C THR A 115 22.27 -3.30 -1.37
N MET A 116 21.81 -2.24 -0.70
CA MET A 116 22.30 -0.87 -0.87
C MET A 116 22.91 -0.33 0.43
N PRO A 117 24.25 -0.14 0.51
CA PRO A 117 24.91 0.45 1.68
C PRO A 117 24.39 1.85 2.01
N GLU A 118 23.96 2.62 1.01
CA GLU A 118 23.46 3.99 1.11
C GLU A 118 22.09 4.08 1.79
N ALA A 119 21.33 2.97 1.81
CA ALA A 119 20.07 2.87 2.55
C ALA A 119 20.26 2.70 4.06
N ARG A 120 21.51 2.57 4.54
CA ARG A 120 21.81 2.29 5.96
C ARG A 120 21.89 3.52 6.87
N GLY A 121 21.83 4.73 6.31
CA GLY A 121 21.95 6.00 7.04
C GLY A 121 23.38 6.49 7.15
#